data_AF-A0A9W6LLV3-F1
#
_entry.id   AF-A0A9W6LLV3-F1
#
_cell.length_a   1.000
_cell.length_b   1.000
_cell.length_c   1.000
_cell.angle_alpha   90.00
_cell.angle_beta   90.00
_cell.angle_gamma   90.00
#
_symmetry.space_group_name_H-M   'P 1'
#
loop_
_entity.id
_entity.type
_entity.pdbx_description
1 polymer ?
#
loop_
_entity_poly.entity_id
_entity_poly.type
_entity_poly.pdbx_seq_one_letter_code
_entity_poly.pdbx_strand_id
1 'polypeptide(L)' 'MLLDIVMNLLFWSFIINSVFFAVWLLTFIYAHQWMYLMHYRWFRISEETFDAVHYALMGAYKLFIVSFNLVPYLILLILV' A
#
# COMPACT_ATOMS: atom_id res chain seq x y z
N MET A 1 -19.89 17.49 -12.08
CA MET A 1 -18.57 18.15 -12.02
C MET A 1 -17.80 17.82 -10.75
N LEU A 2 -18.22 18.27 -9.54
CA LEU A 2 -17.48 17.95 -8.30
C LEU A 2 -17.48 16.44 -7.97
N LEU A 3 -18.64 15.80 -8.07
CA LEU A 3 -18.78 14.36 -7.81
C LEU A 3 -17.89 13.54 -8.74
N ASP A 4 -17.88 13.86 -10.04
CA ASP A 4 -17.01 13.20 -11.03
C ASP A 4 -15.52 13.38 -10.69
N ILE A 5 -15.13 14.56 -10.19
CA ILE A 5 -13.74 14.81 -9.74
C ILE A 5 -13.41 13.92 -8.54
N VAL A 6 -14.29 13.82 -7.54
CA VAL A 6 -14.08 12.98 -6.36
C VAL A 6 -14.01 11.50 -6.73
N MET A 7 -14.92 11.02 -7.59
CA MET A 7 -14.91 9.63 -8.05
C MET A 7 -13.62 9.29 -8.81
N ASN A 8 -13.19 10.17 -9.72
CA ASN A 8 -11.92 10.00 -10.45
C ASN A 8 -10.72 10.03 -9.50
N LEU A 9 -10.73 10.92 -8.51
CA LEU A 9 -9.66 11.01 -7.50
C LEU A 9 -9.56 9.71 -6.69
N LEU A 10 -10.69 9.19 -6.18
CA LEU A 10 -10.70 7.94 -5.42
C LEU A 10 -10.27 6.75 -6.28
N PHE A 11 -10.71 6.70 -7.55
CA PHE A 11 -10.33 5.66 -8.49
C PHE A 11 -8.82 5.68 -8.78
N TRP A 12 -8.26 6.81 -9.22
CA TRP A 12 -6.84 6.90 -9.53
C TRP A 12 -5.95 6.77 -8.30
N SER A 13 -6.41 7.27 -7.14
CA SER A 13 -5.73 7.04 -5.87
C SER A 13 -5.70 5.55 -5.52
N PHE A 14 -6.81 4.82 -5.66
CA PHE A 14 -6.83 3.38 -5.45
C PHE A 14 -5.83 2.65 -6.37
N ILE A 15 -5.81 2.99 -7.67
CA ILE A 15 -4.90 2.37 -8.64
C ILE A 15 -3.44 2.64 -8.29
N ILE A 16 -3.06 3.90 -8.10
CA ILE A 16 -1.67 4.29 -7.83
C ILE A 16 -1.18 3.67 -6.52
N ASN A 17 -1.96 3.74 -5.44
CA ASN A 17 -1.56 3.14 -4.16
C ASN A 17 -1.49 1.59 -4.27
N SER A 18 -2.37 0.96 -5.06
CA SER A 18 -2.31 -0.50 -5.29
C SER A 18 -1.07 -0.92 -6.08
N VAL A 19 -0.66 -0.13 -7.08
CA VAL A 19 0.60 -0.37 -7.81
C VAL A 19 1.80 -0.21 -6.88
N PHE A 20 1.83 0.84 -6.05
CA PHE A 20 2.90 1.03 -5.07
C PHE A 20 2.96 -0.14 -4.08
N PHE A 21 1.82 -0.58 -3.56
CA PHE A 21 1.72 -1.76 -2.70
C PHE A 21 2.22 -3.03 -3.41
N ALA A 22 1.84 -3.23 -4.67
CA ALA A 22 2.29 -4.38 -5.46
C ALA A 22 3.80 -4.36 -5.65
N VAL A 23 4.40 -3.22 -6.02
CA VAL A 23 5.86 -3.10 -6.14
C VAL A 23 6.55 -3.40 -4.82
N TRP A 24 6.04 -2.87 -3.71
CA TRP A 24 6.58 -3.17 -2.39
C TRP A 24 6.48 -4.65 -2.04
N LEU A 25 5.32 -5.27 -2.22
CA LEU A 25 5.09 -6.70 -1.98
C LEU A 25 6.01 -7.58 -2.85
N LEU A 26 6.10 -7.29 -4.15
CA LEU A 26 6.96 -8.03 -5.08
C LEU A 26 8.43 -7.87 -4.71
N THR A 27 8.86 -6.67 -4.32
CA THR A 27 10.24 -6.43 -3.85
C THR A 27 10.53 -7.22 -2.59
N PHE A 28 9.58 -7.26 -1.64
CA PHE A 28 9.74 -8.03 -0.41
C PHE A 28 9.78 -9.55 -0.67
N ILE A 29 9.02 -10.07 -1.64
CA ILE A 29 9.03 -11.51 -1.97
C ILE A 29 10.29 -11.89 -2.77
N TYR A 30 10.62 -11.14 -3.81
CA TYR A 30 11.64 -11.54 -4.79
C TYR A 30 13.04 -10.96 -4.51
N ALA A 31 13.12 -9.85 -3.78
CA ALA A 31 14.36 -9.14 -3.49
C ALA A 31 14.53 -8.88 -1.98
N HIS A 32 13.99 -9.78 -1.15
CA HIS A 32 14.00 -9.70 0.32
C HIS A 32 15.39 -9.38 0.87
N GLN A 33 16.39 -10.19 0.54
CA GLN A 33 17.75 -10.04 1.07
C GLN A 33 18.38 -8.69 0.67
N TRP A 34 18.14 -8.23 -0.56
CA TRP A 34 18.63 -6.92 -1.01
C TRP A 34 17.97 -5.79 -0.21
N MET A 35 16.66 -5.87 -0.03
CA MET A 35 15.88 -4.91 0.75
C MET A 35 16.35 -4.89 2.21
N TYR A 36 16.46 -6.05 2.85
CA TYR A 36 16.98 -6.19 4.21
C TYR A 36 18.38 -5.58 4.35
N LEU A 37 19.31 -5.90 3.44
CA LEU A 37 20.68 -5.36 3.48
C LEU A 37 20.70 -3.84 3.32
N MET A 38 19.82 -3.26 2.51
CA MET A 38 19.68 -1.80 2.43
C MET A 38 19.27 -1.19 3.77
N HIS A 39 18.26 -1.76 4.44
CA HIS A 39 17.77 -1.25 5.73
C HIS A 39 18.75 -1.52 6.89
N TYR A 40 19.44 -2.66 6.87
CA TYR A 40 20.40 -3.05 7.90
C TYR A 40 21.56 -2.04 8.01
N ARG A 41 22.01 -1.48 6.87
CA ARG A 41 23.08 -0.46 6.82
C ARG A 41 22.77 0.77 7.66
N TRP A 42 21.50 1.09 7.90
CA TRP A 42 21.09 2.27 8.66
C TRP A 42 20.61 1.94 10.08
N PHE A 43 19.93 0.81 10.28
CA PHE A 43 19.21 0.55 11.53
C PHE A 43 19.66 -0.68 12.33
N ARG A 44 20.58 -1.52 11.81
CA ARG A 44 21.09 -2.75 12.46
C ARG A 44 20.00 -3.62 13.13
N ILE A 45 18.86 -3.77 12.47
CA ILE A 45 17.73 -4.59 12.95
C ILE A 45 17.92 -6.07 12.59
N SER A 46 17.34 -6.98 13.37
CA SER A 46 17.30 -8.40 13.01
C SER A 46 16.35 -8.63 11.82
N GLU A 47 16.58 -9.73 11.10
CA GLU A 47 15.73 -10.14 9.97
C GLU A 47 14.28 -10.39 10.40
N GLU A 48 14.07 -11.03 11.57
CA GLU A 48 12.74 -11.23 12.14
C GLU A 48 12.01 -9.91 12.43
N THR A 49 12.71 -8.92 12.98
CA THR A 49 12.11 -7.59 13.24
C THR A 49 11.83 -6.85 11.94
N PHE A 50 12.72 -6.96 10.95
CA PHE A 50 12.50 -6.42 9.62
C PHE A 50 11.23 -6.99 8.99
N ASP A 51 11.05 -8.31 9.03
CA ASP A 51 9.88 -9.00 8.49
C ASP A 51 8.58 -8.61 9.21
N ALA A 52 8.61 -8.60 10.54
CA ALA A 52 7.45 -8.23 11.34
C ALA A 52 6.99 -6.80 11.04
N VAL A 53 7.93 -5.85 10.93
CA VAL A 53 7.63 -4.45 10.62
C VAL A 53 7.07 -4.31 9.20
N HIS A 54 7.68 -4.97 8.21
CA HIS A 54 7.21 -4.91 6.83
C HIS A 54 5.82 -5.51 6.68
N TYR A 55 5.59 -6.68 7.29
CA TYR A 55 4.27 -7.31 7.29
C TYR A 55 3.21 -6.42 7.95
N ALA A 56 3.52 -5.83 9.10
CA ALA A 56 2.61 -4.94 9.81
C ALA A 56 2.28 -3.69 8.97
N LEU A 57 3.29 -3.03 8.39
CA LEU A 57 3.07 -1.84 7.57
C LEU A 57 2.37 -2.16 6.25
N MET A 58 2.65 -3.31 5.63
CA MET A 58 1.91 -3.78 4.46
C MET A 58 0.44 -4.03 4.80
N GLY A 59 0.15 -4.65 5.94
CA GLY A 59 -1.22 -4.83 6.43
C GLY A 59 -1.93 -3.51 6.64
N ALA A 60 -1.30 -2.56 7.35
CA ALA A 60 -1.85 -1.24 7.59
C ALA A 60 -2.07 -0.44 6.29
N TYR A 61 -1.11 -0.48 5.36
CA TYR A 61 -1.22 0.21 4.08
C TYR A 61 -2.31 -0.40 3.20
N LYS A 62 -2.46 -1.73 3.20
CA LYS A 62 -3.57 -2.41 2.51
C LYS A 62 -4.92 -1.99 3.06
N LEU A 63 -5.07 -1.89 4.39
CA LEU A 63 -6.29 -1.36 5.02
C LEU A 63 -6.54 0.09 4.62
N PHE A 64 -5.49 0.93 4.61
CA PHE A 64 -5.60 2.31 4.17
C PHE A 64 -6.13 2.43 2.73
N ILE A 65 -5.57 1.65 1.80
CA ILE A 65 -6.03 1.62 0.39
C ILE A 65 -7.52 1.28 0.31
N VAL A 66 -7.95 0.25 1.02
CA VAL A 66 -9.33 -0.22 0.99
C VAL A 66 -10.27 0.80 1.64
N SER A 67 -9.99 1.21 2.88
CA SER A 67 -10.88 2.04 3.67
C SER A 67 -11.01 3.47 3.14
N PHE A 68 -9.95 4.05 2.58
CA PHE A 68 -9.94 5.45 2.16
C PHE A 68 -10.06 5.68 0.65
N ASN A 69 -9.87 4.65 -0.18
CA ASN A 69 -10.04 4.80 -1.63
C ASN A 69 -11.15 3.90 -2.18
N LEU A 70 -11.03 2.58 -1.98
CA LEU A 70 -11.96 1.63 -2.62
C LEU A 70 -13.38 1.72 -2.03
N VAL A 71 -13.51 1.64 -0.71
CA VAL A 71 -14.81 1.70 -0.03
C VAL A 71 -15.58 2.99 -0.38
N PRO A 72 -15.02 4.20 -0.24
CA PRO A 72 -15.74 5.42 -0.61
C PRO A 72 -16.06 5.49 -2.10
N TYR A 73 -15.17 5.01 -2.99
CA TYR A 73 -15.46 4.94 -4.43
C TYR A 73 -16.68 4.04 -4.72
N LEU A 74 -16.74 2.86 -4.11
CA LEU A 74 -17.86 1.94 -4.25
C LEU A 74 -19.16 2.52 -3.68
N ILE A 75 -19.09 3.21 -2.54
CA ILE A 75 -20.27 3.89 -1.97
C ILE A 75 -20.81 4.92 -2.95
N LEU A 76 -19.96 5.75 -3.55
CA LEU A 76 -20.40 6.73 -4.54
C LEU A 76 -21.00 6.08 -5.78
N LEU A 77 -20.45 4.96 -6.26
CA LEU A 77 -21.03 4.19 -7.38
C LEU A 77 -22.40 3.58 -7.07
N ILE A 78 -22.69 3.28 -5.81
CA ILE A 78 -24.00 2.72 -5.41
C ILE A 78 -25.05 3.82 -5.28
N LEU A 79 -24.65 5.01 -4.84
CA LEU A 79 -25.56 6.13 -4.59
C LEU A 79 -25.96 6.91 -5.85
N VAL A 80 -25.18 6.79 -6.92
CA VAL A 80 -25.29 7.58 -8.17
C VAL A 80 -25.68 6.66 -9.32
#